data_AF-A0A3S0U2U2-F1
#
_entry.id   AF-A0A3S0U2U2-F1
#
_cell.length_a   1.000
_cell.length_b   1.000
_cell.length_c   1.000
_cell.angle_alpha   90.00
_cell.angle_beta   90.00
_cell.angle_gamma   90.00
#
_symmetry.space_group_name_H-M   'P 1'
#
loop_
_entity.id
_entity.type
_entity.pdbx_description
1 polymer ?
#
loop_
_entity_poly.entity_id
_entity_poly.type
_entity_poly.pdbx_seq_one_letter_code
_entity_poly.pdbx_strand_id
1 'polypeptide(L)'
;MARRIASMLSQSQAAEAVPVEALPTLPFDHPQIVEKAIERLRGKATYSSLPAFLLPSEFTMNDLHHVYQQTIGTRLDQASFRHKILKQDIIEPMPNRFRGGAHRPAQLYRLTSRALTPFERKI
;
A
#
# COMPACT_ATOMS: atom_id res chain seq x y z
N MET A 1 8.28 -3.23 4.09
CA MET A 1 8.76 -2.05 4.85
C MET A 1 7.85 -1.68 6.03
N ALA A 2 6.52 -1.83 5.92
CA ALA A 2 5.58 -1.47 7.00
C ALA A 2 5.72 -2.26 8.32
N ARG A 3 6.05 -3.56 8.28
CA ARG A 3 6.34 -4.32 9.53
C ARG A 3 7.52 -3.76 10.32
N ARG A 4 8.47 -3.11 9.64
CA ARG A 4 9.67 -2.53 10.26
C ARG A 4 9.33 -1.21 10.95
N ILE A 5 8.47 -0.38 10.35
CA ILE A 5 7.98 0.86 10.97
C ILE A 5 7.12 0.54 12.19
N ALA A 6 6.15 -0.38 12.07
CA ALA A 6 5.31 -0.78 13.20
C ALA A 6 6.14 -1.41 14.34
N SER A 7 7.14 -2.24 14.00
CA SER A 7 8.08 -2.82 14.98
C SER A 7 9.02 -1.79 15.62
N MET A 8 9.39 -0.71 14.92
CA MET A 8 10.22 0.36 15.48
C MET A 8 9.40 1.26 16.42
N LEU A 9 8.14 1.52 16.07
CA LEU A 9 7.22 2.27 16.92
C LEU A 9 6.86 1.50 18.20
N SER A 10 6.67 0.18 18.12
CA SER A 10 6.36 -0.64 19.31
C SER A 10 7.52 -0.78 20.30
N GLN A 11 8.75 -0.40 19.92
CA GLN A 11 9.93 -0.41 20.79
C GLN A 11 10.20 0.95 21.45
N SER A 12 9.45 1.99 21.05
CA SER A 12 9.57 3.35 21.60
C SER A 12 8.44 3.60 22.61
N GLN A 13 8.76 4.02 23.83
CA GLN A 13 7.75 4.54 24.77
C GLN A 13 7.26 5.95 24.39
N ALA A 14 7.85 6.58 23.37
CA ALA A 14 7.60 7.98 23.01
C ALA A 14 6.76 8.16 21.73
N ALA A 15 6.34 7.08 21.07
CA ALA A 15 5.55 7.17 19.84
C ALA A 15 4.58 5.99 19.70
N GLU A 16 3.38 6.29 19.23
CA GLU A 16 2.32 5.32 18.97
C GLU A 16 1.83 5.45 17.52
N ALA A 17 1.49 4.32 16.90
CA ALA A 17 0.81 4.31 15.61
C ALA A 17 -0.70 4.44 15.82
N VAL A 18 -1.27 5.57 15.39
CA VAL A 18 -2.72 5.82 15.45
C VAL A 18 -3.35 5.80 14.06
N PRO A 19 -4.58 5.28 13.90
CA PRO A 19 -5.32 5.40 12.64
C PRO A 19 -5.53 6.87 12.28
N VAL A 20 -5.37 7.20 11.00
CA VAL A 20 -5.48 8.59 10.54
C VAL A 20 -6.92 9.11 10.64
N GLU A 21 -7.90 8.20 10.62
CA GLU A 21 -9.31 8.49 10.86
C GLU A 21 -9.66 8.67 12.34
N ALA A 22 -8.74 8.38 13.26
CA ALA A 22 -8.92 8.43 14.70
C ALA A 22 -7.79 9.20 15.39
N LEU A 23 -7.32 10.28 14.76
CA LEU A 23 -6.26 11.11 15.33
C LEU A 23 -6.72 11.80 16.61
N PRO A 24 -5.88 11.82 17.67
CA PRO A 24 -6.13 12.65 18.83
C PRO A 24 -6.01 14.13 18.46
N THR A 25 -6.41 15.03 19.37
CA THR A 25 -6.13 16.46 19.21
C THR A 25 -4.61 16.66 19.15
N LEU A 26 -4.14 17.16 18.00
CA LEU A 26 -2.73 17.45 17.77
C LEU A 26 -2.43 18.93 18.09
N PRO A 27 -1.25 19.26 18.62
CA PRO A 27 -0.88 20.64 18.94
C PRO A 27 -0.61 21.47 17.67
N PHE A 28 -0.68 22.80 17.82
CA PHE A 28 -0.36 23.78 16.76
C PHE A 28 -1.16 23.56 15.46
N ASP A 29 -0.49 23.59 14.31
CA ASP A 29 -1.04 23.39 12.98
C ASP A 29 -0.83 21.95 12.45
N HIS A 30 -0.50 21.00 13.35
CA HIS A 30 -0.29 19.61 12.98
C HIS A 30 -1.51 18.97 12.30
N PRO A 31 -2.78 19.26 12.66
CA PRO A 31 -3.93 18.75 11.92
C PRO A 31 -3.89 19.11 10.44
N GLN A 32 -3.52 20.35 10.10
CA GLN A 32 -3.42 20.86 8.74
C GLN A 32 -2.26 20.22 7.98
N ILE A 33 -1.13 19.97 8.65
CA ILE A 33 0.01 19.25 8.06
C ILE A 33 -0.41 17.83 7.68
N VAL A 34 -1.10 17.14 8.58
CA VAL A 34 -1.57 15.76 8.35
C VAL A 34 -2.59 15.72 7.22
N GLU A 35 -3.57 16.63 7.20
CA GLU A 35 -4.55 16.73 6.12
C GLU A 35 -3.88 16.92 4.75
N LYS A 36 -2.94 17.86 4.62
CA LYS A 36 -2.16 18.06 3.38
C LYS A 36 -1.32 16.84 3.01
N ALA A 37 -0.75 16.15 3.99
CA ALA A 37 0.04 14.94 3.74
C ALA A 37 -0.85 13.82 3.17
N ILE A 38 -2.04 13.63 3.74
CA ILE A 38 -3.03 12.65 3.25
C ILE A 38 -3.47 12.99 1.83
N GLU A 39 -3.83 14.25 1.56
CA GLU A 39 -4.25 14.71 0.24
C GLU A 39 -3.16 14.40 -0.81
N ARG A 40 -1.91 14.75 -0.51
CA ARG A 40 -0.77 14.49 -1.41
C ARG A 40 -0.50 13.00 -1.58
N LEU A 41 -0.59 12.22 -0.51
CA LEU A 41 -0.41 10.77 -0.54
C LEU A 41 -1.47 10.12 -1.43
N ARG A 42 -2.76 10.41 -1.20
CA ARG A 42 -3.90 9.93 -1.99
C ARG A 42 -3.73 10.30 -3.45
N GLY A 43 -3.38 11.56 -3.74
CA GLY A 43 -3.10 12.02 -5.09
C GLY A 43 -2.04 11.18 -5.79
N LYS A 44 -0.86 11.01 -5.17
CA LYS A 44 0.25 10.21 -5.71
C LYS A 44 -0.07 8.72 -5.86
N ALA A 45 -0.84 8.16 -4.93
CA ALA A 45 -1.20 6.75 -4.94
C ALA A 45 -2.01 6.35 -6.18
N THR A 46 -2.77 7.28 -6.77
CA THR A 46 -3.53 7.00 -8.00
C THR A 46 -2.65 6.76 -9.23
N TYR A 47 -1.43 7.30 -9.28
CA TYR A 47 -0.56 7.24 -10.46
C TYR A 47 0.86 6.76 -10.16
N SER A 48 1.07 6.03 -9.07
CA SER A 48 2.40 5.51 -8.77
C SER A 48 2.37 4.18 -8.03
N SER A 49 3.53 3.52 -8.03
CA SER A 49 3.78 2.28 -7.31
C SER A 49 3.95 2.45 -5.81
N LEU A 50 3.96 3.67 -5.27
CA LEU A 50 4.30 3.96 -3.88
C LEU A 50 3.51 3.12 -2.85
N PRO A 51 2.19 2.89 -3.00
CA PRO A 51 1.46 2.05 -2.05
C PRO A 51 2.00 0.62 -1.97
N ALA A 52 2.52 0.07 -3.06
CA ALA A 52 3.06 -1.30 -3.09
C ALA A 52 4.26 -1.49 -2.16
N PHE A 53 5.02 -0.43 -1.87
CA PHE A 53 6.18 -0.47 -0.96
C PHE A 53 5.79 -0.57 0.53
N LEU A 54 4.52 -0.37 0.86
CA LEU A 54 4.00 -0.60 2.21
C LEU A 54 3.93 -2.10 2.53
N LEU A 55 3.80 -2.95 1.51
CA LEU A 55 3.69 -4.40 1.69
C LEU A 55 5.00 -5.04 2.19
N PRO A 56 4.93 -6.29 2.69
CA PRO A 56 6.10 -7.17 2.80
C PRO A 56 6.75 -7.44 1.43
N SER A 57 7.90 -8.10 1.40
CA SER A 57 8.59 -8.46 0.15
C SER A 57 7.80 -9.43 -0.73
N GLU A 58 6.90 -10.21 -0.13
CA GLU A 58 6.05 -11.20 -0.80
C GLU A 58 4.59 -10.96 -0.42
N PHE A 59 3.73 -10.77 -1.41
CA PHE A 59 2.34 -10.41 -1.20
C PHE A 59 1.44 -11.01 -2.27
N THR A 60 0.14 -11.07 -1.99
CA THR A 60 -0.86 -11.50 -2.97
C THR A 60 -1.40 -10.30 -3.76
N MET A 61 -2.03 -10.54 -4.90
CA MET A 61 -2.76 -9.49 -5.63
C MET A 61 -3.84 -8.82 -4.75
N ASN A 62 -4.45 -9.58 -3.84
CA ASN A 62 -5.47 -9.06 -2.93
C ASN A 62 -4.88 -8.13 -1.86
N ASP A 63 -3.70 -8.46 -1.33
CA ASP A 63 -2.99 -7.57 -0.40
C ASP A 63 -2.67 -6.23 -1.08
N LEU A 64 -2.21 -6.29 -2.33
CA LEU A 64 -1.89 -5.12 -3.15
C LEU A 64 -3.15 -4.27 -3.40
N HIS A 65 -4.24 -4.90 -3.82
CA HIS A 65 -5.52 -4.23 -4.04
C HIS A 65 -6.03 -3.53 -2.79
N HIS A 66 -5.99 -4.19 -1.62
CA HIS A 66 -6.39 -3.57 -0.35
C HIS A 66 -5.54 -2.36 0.02
N VAL A 67 -4.21 -2.46 -0.09
CA VAL A 67 -3.32 -1.33 0.25
C VAL A 67 -3.56 -0.14 -0.68
N TYR A 68 -3.78 -0.38 -1.97
CA TYR A 68 -4.13 0.69 -2.90
C TYR A 68 -5.47 1.35 -2.56
N GLN A 69 -6.51 0.57 -2.26
CA GLN A 69 -7.80 1.13 -1.84
C GLN A 69 -7.67 1.99 -0.58
N GLN A 70 -6.97 1.49 0.44
CA GLN A 70 -6.78 2.22 1.68
C GLN A 70 -5.97 3.50 1.47
N THR A 71 -4.90 3.43 0.67
CA THR A 71 -4.04 4.59 0.41
C THR A 71 -4.74 5.65 -0.44
N ILE A 72 -5.58 5.24 -1.41
CA ILE A 72 -6.35 6.16 -2.26
C ILE A 72 -7.59 6.69 -1.52
N GLY A 73 -8.15 5.91 -0.59
CA GLY A 73 -9.37 6.26 0.14
C GLY A 73 -10.65 5.99 -0.66
N THR A 74 -10.61 5.15 -1.69
CA THR A 74 -11.78 4.78 -2.51
C THR A 74 -11.82 3.27 -2.80
N ARG A 75 -13.00 2.75 -3.15
CA ARG A 75 -13.13 1.36 -3.59
C ARG A 75 -12.63 1.23 -5.03
N LEU A 76 -11.88 0.17 -5.31
CA LEU A 76 -11.37 -0.14 -6.63
C LEU A 76 -11.99 -1.45 -7.10
N ASP A 77 -12.43 -1.50 -8.34
CA ASP A 77 -12.82 -2.77 -8.94
C ASP A 77 -11.61 -3.71 -9.07
N GLN A 78 -11.75 -4.94 -8.60
CA GLN A 78 -10.63 -5.88 -8.49
C GLN A 78 -10.12 -6.32 -9.87
N ALA A 79 -11.01 -6.53 -10.84
CA ALA A 79 -10.65 -6.97 -12.18
C ALA A 79 -9.89 -5.87 -12.94
N SER A 80 -10.42 -4.65 -12.90
CA SER A 80 -9.81 -3.46 -13.49
C SER A 80 -8.46 -3.15 -12.85
N PHE A 81 -8.38 -3.20 -11.52
CA PHE A 81 -7.13 -3.02 -10.78
C PHE A 81 -6.06 -4.02 -11.23
N ARG A 82 -6.41 -5.31 -11.23
CA ARG A 82 -5.49 -6.39 -11.64
C ARG A 82 -4.97 -6.14 -13.06
N HIS A 83 -5.85 -5.83 -14.00
CA HIS A 83 -5.47 -5.55 -15.39
C HIS A 83 -4.52 -4.36 -15.49
N LYS A 84 -4.83 -3.25 -14.80
CA LYS A 84 -3.99 -2.05 -14.83
C LYS A 84 -2.62 -2.29 -14.21
N ILE A 85 -2.55 -2.93 -13.04
CA ILE A 85 -1.30 -3.20 -12.32
C ILE A 85 -0.38 -4.10 -13.13
N LEU A 86 -0.92 -5.17 -13.73
CA LEU A 86 -0.10 -6.09 -14.53
C LEU A 86 0.49 -5.39 -15.76
N LYS A 87 -0.19 -4.38 -16.32
CA LYS A 87 0.35 -3.55 -17.41
C LYS A 87 1.46 -2.59 -16.98
N GLN A 88 1.66 -2.35 -15.68
CA GLN A 88 2.72 -1.45 -15.20
C GLN A 88 4.06 -2.17 -15.03
N ASP A 89 4.12 -3.50 -15.16
CA ASP A 89 5.35 -4.30 -14.95
C ASP A 89 6.08 -4.04 -13.62
N ILE A 90 5.34 -3.59 -12.59
CA ILE A 90 5.89 -3.30 -11.26
C ILE A 90 5.93 -4.53 -10.34
N ILE A 91 5.24 -5.60 -10.71
CA ILE A 91 5.20 -6.85 -9.96
C ILE A 91 5.46 -8.05 -10.88
N GLU A 92 6.05 -9.09 -10.33
CA GLU A 92 6.25 -10.36 -11.00
C GLU A 92 5.76 -11.52 -10.13
N PRO A 93 5.15 -12.57 -10.72
CA PRO A 93 4.75 -13.75 -9.97
C PRO A 93 5.98 -14.53 -9.52
N MET A 94 5.94 -15.03 -8.29
CA MET A 94 6.97 -15.93 -7.78
C MET A 94 6.65 -17.38 -8.20
N PRO A 95 7.53 -18.06 -8.97
CA PRO A 95 7.27 -19.42 -9.44
C PRO A 95 7.00 -20.38 -8.29
N ASN A 96 5.96 -21.21 -8.40
CA ASN A 96 5.58 -22.24 -7.42
C ASN A 96 5.38 -21.73 -5.98
N ARG A 97 5.07 -20.43 -5.82
CA ARG A 97 4.83 -19.80 -4.52
C ARG A 97 3.40 -19.31 -4.42
N PHE A 98 2.69 -19.88 -3.45
CA PHE A 98 1.29 -19.57 -3.19
C PHE A 98 1.07 -19.41 -1.69
N ARG A 99 0.16 -18.52 -1.31
CA ARG A 99 -0.34 -18.42 0.06
C ARG A 99 -1.59 -19.29 0.19
N GLY A 100 -1.50 -20.30 1.05
CA GLY A 100 -2.63 -21.20 1.38
C GLY A 100 -3.67 -20.56 2.29
N GLY A 101 -4.85 -21.17 2.36
CA GLY A 101 -5.99 -20.76 3.16
C GLY A 101 -7.18 -21.70 2.94
N ALA A 102 -8.38 -21.31 3.38
CA ALA A 102 -9.61 -22.13 3.22
C ALA A 102 -10.09 -22.27 1.77
N HIS A 103 -9.54 -21.48 0.83
CA HIS A 103 -9.92 -21.44 -0.58
C HIS A 103 -8.71 -21.72 -1.49
N ARG A 104 -8.90 -21.55 -2.80
CA ARG A 104 -7.84 -21.68 -3.81
C ARG A 104 -6.59 -20.88 -3.38
N PRO A 105 -5.40 -21.50 -3.36
CA PRO A 105 -4.16 -20.82 -3.00
C PRO A 105 -3.91 -19.58 -3.87
N ALA A 106 -3.56 -18.46 -3.23
CA ALA A 106 -3.33 -17.19 -3.90
C ALA A 106 -1.87 -17.10 -4.38
N GLN A 107 -1.65 -16.79 -5.66
CA GLN A 107 -0.33 -16.55 -6.23
C GLN A 107 0.40 -15.44 -5.47
N LEU A 108 1.64 -15.71 -5.06
CA LEU A 108 2.53 -14.71 -4.48
C LEU A 108 3.26 -13.93 -5.56
N TYR A 109 3.42 -12.64 -5.33
CA TYR A 109 4.12 -11.69 -6.16
C TYR A 109 5.20 -10.98 -5.34
N ARG A 110 6.17 -10.41 -6.04
CA ARG A 110 7.15 -9.47 -5.49
C ARG A 110 7.28 -8.26 -6.42
N LEU A 111 7.82 -7.17 -5.90
CA LEU A 111 8.15 -5.99 -6.70
C LEU A 111 9.30 -6.30 -7.67
N THR A 112 9.21 -5.79 -8.88
CA THR A 112 10.32 -5.83 -9.86
C THR A 112 11.37 -4.78 -9.51
N SER A 113 12.54 -4.84 -10.14
CA SER A 113 13.58 -3.80 -10.01
C SER A 113 13.14 -2.43 -10.55
N ARG A 114 12.11 -2.40 -11.41
CA ARG A 114 11.53 -1.18 -11.99
C ARG A 114 10.35 -0.64 -11.19
N ALA A 115 10.05 -1.26 -10.04
CA ALA A 115 8.83 -0.98 -9.33
C ALA A 115 8.74 0.46 -8.82
N LEU A 116 9.81 1.23 -8.65
CA LEU A 116 9.71 2.64 -8.22
C LEU A 116 9.49 3.56 -9.44
N THR A 117 8.24 3.65 -9.91
CA THR A 117 7.89 4.40 -11.11
C THR A 117 6.52 5.10 -10.98
N PRO A 118 6.33 6.28 -11.60
CA PRO A 118 4.99 6.75 -11.92
C PRO A 118 4.33 5.86 -12.99
N PHE A 119 3.01 5.87 -13.03
CA PHE A 119 2.19 5.20 -14.04
C PHE A 119 1.78 6.21 -15.11
N GLU A 120 1.69 5.73 -16.35
CA GLU A 120 1.19 6.54 -17.47
C GLU A 120 -0.29 6.92 -17.31
N ARG A 121 -1.06 6.10 -16.57
CA ARG A 121 -2.49 6.31 -16.32
C ARG A 121 -2.84 6.02 -14.87
N LYS A 122 -3.84 6.74 -14.38
CA LYS A 122 -4.37 6.52 -13.03
C LYS A 122 -5.06 5.16 -12.90
N ILE A 123 -4.87 4.54 -11.74
CA ILE A 123 -5.60 3.35 -11.29
C ILE A 123 -7.05 3.71 -11.01
#